data_AF-A0A2A2Q4R9-F1
#
_entry.id   AF-A0A2A2Q4R9-F1
#
_cell.length_a   1.000
_cell.length_b   1.000
_cell.length_c   1.000
_cell.angle_alpha   90.00
_cell.angle_beta   90.00
_cell.angle_gamma   90.00
#
_symmetry.space_group_name_H-M   'P 1'
#
loop_
_entity.id
_entity.type
_entity.pdbx_description
1 polymer ?
#
loop_
_entity_poly.entity_id
_entity_poly.type
_entity_poly.pdbx_seq_one_letter_code
_entity_poly.pdbx_strand_id
1 'polypeptide(L)'
;TDPMLVGISRTANGGLDPRPNLASPLRNSTLSAAPAGAPAGFFETTTYRGAFGDTNWLNGWTYLSQNGYLTGYPDAGSSTGGSSMADADGDGISDAVEAANSALGFDAAANDATTVLGTLKTTAQFNASYTAGQTSVTSDPNSFSLYDTTDILDLRTTGQTTVQAGASNVTLTVPVQKSTSLSTWEAAGDMTLTIPKTAGKEFYRLSVEGAQ
;
A
#
# COMPACT_ATOMS: atom_id res chain seq x y z
N THR A 1 4.63 19.96 55.72
CA THR A 1 3.86 18.75 56.05
C THR A 1 4.30 17.63 55.13
N ASP A 2 4.35 16.40 55.63
CA ASP A 2 4.64 15.22 54.81
C ASP A 2 3.60 15.10 53.66
N PRO A 3 4.02 14.99 52.38
CA PRO A 3 3.09 14.81 51.26
C PRO A 3 2.41 13.44 51.23
N MET A 4 2.85 12.48 52.05
CA MET A 4 2.25 11.14 52.17
C MET A 4 2.09 10.44 50.81
N LEU A 5 3.20 10.12 50.15
CA LEU A 5 3.19 9.41 48.86
C LEU A 5 2.80 7.94 49.03
N VAL A 6 2.28 7.32 47.97
CA VAL A 6 1.89 5.90 47.97
C VAL A 6 3.11 4.99 48.10
N GLY A 7 4.22 5.32 47.42
CA GLY A 7 5.45 4.54 47.51
C GLY A 7 6.69 5.29 47.02
N ILE A 8 7.79 5.12 47.74
CA ILE A 8 9.11 5.63 47.31
C ILE A 8 10.05 4.45 47.22
N SER A 9 10.56 4.18 46.02
CA SER A 9 11.59 3.18 45.78
C SER A 9 12.65 3.70 44.82
N ARG A 10 13.87 3.19 44.99
CA ARG A 10 15.03 3.47 44.13
C ARG A 10 15.57 2.20 43.47
N THR A 11 14.86 1.08 43.63
CA THR A 11 15.20 -0.22 43.07
C THR A 11 14.06 -0.69 42.17
N ALA A 12 14.36 -1.53 41.19
CA ALA A 12 13.40 -2.13 40.27
C ALA A 12 12.54 -3.22 40.95
N ASN A 13 11.75 -2.83 41.96
CA ASN A 13 10.89 -3.72 42.73
C ASN A 13 9.40 -3.35 42.60
N GLY A 14 9.05 -2.51 41.64
CA GLY A 14 7.72 -1.92 41.49
C GLY A 14 7.31 -0.94 42.59
N GLY A 15 8.10 -0.72 43.64
CA GLY A 15 7.67 0.02 44.82
C GLY A 15 7.63 1.55 44.67
N LEU A 16 7.96 2.11 43.50
CA LEU A 16 7.89 3.55 43.27
C LEU A 16 6.49 3.93 42.78
N ASP A 17 5.77 4.67 43.61
CA ASP A 17 4.49 5.30 43.26
C ASP A 17 4.46 6.73 43.81
N PRO A 18 4.81 7.73 42.97
CA PRO A 18 4.93 9.10 43.41
C PRO A 18 3.58 9.80 43.60
N ARG A 19 2.45 9.11 43.44
CA ARG A 19 1.13 9.71 43.69
C ARG A 19 0.94 9.94 45.19
N PRO A 20 0.24 11.02 45.61
CA PRO A 20 -0.19 11.17 46.99
C PRO A 20 -1.19 10.06 47.37
N ASN A 21 -1.07 9.51 48.57
CA ASN A 21 -2.04 8.57 49.10
C ASN A 21 -3.38 9.25 49.44
N LEU A 22 -4.43 8.46 49.69
CA LEU A 22 -5.79 8.98 49.93
C LEU A 22 -5.87 9.92 51.15
N ALA A 23 -5.04 9.68 52.17
CA ALA A 23 -4.98 10.50 53.38
C ALA A 23 -4.11 11.75 53.22
N SER A 24 -3.46 11.93 52.06
CA SER A 24 -2.49 13.01 51.85
C SER A 24 -3.10 14.39 52.06
N PRO A 25 -2.38 15.33 52.69
CA PRO A 25 -2.81 16.72 52.76
C PRO A 25 -2.97 17.36 51.37
N LEU A 26 -2.36 16.80 50.31
CA LEU A 26 -2.55 17.28 48.94
C LEU A 26 -3.96 16.99 48.40
N ARG A 27 -4.65 15.95 48.90
CA ARG A 27 -6.02 15.58 48.49
C ARG A 27 -7.09 16.21 49.39
N ASN A 28 -6.77 16.49 50.65
CA ASN A 28 -7.78 16.82 51.68
C ASN A 28 -7.64 18.21 52.29
N SER A 29 -6.65 19.01 51.89
CA SER A 29 -6.49 20.37 52.43
C SER A 29 -7.53 21.35 51.87
N THR A 30 -7.94 22.31 52.71
CA THR A 30 -8.70 23.49 52.26
C THR A 30 -7.95 24.19 51.14
N LEU A 31 -8.61 24.43 50.01
CA LEU A 31 -8.00 25.11 48.86
C LEU A 31 -8.12 26.62 48.96
N SER A 32 -7.23 27.32 48.26
CA SER A 32 -7.31 28.78 48.13
C SER A 32 -8.51 29.14 47.26
N ALA A 33 -9.24 30.19 47.63
CA ALA A 33 -10.29 30.74 46.79
C ALA A 33 -9.71 31.25 45.46
N ALA A 34 -10.53 31.23 44.41
CA ALA A 34 -10.18 31.89 43.16
C ALA A 34 -9.92 33.40 43.41
N PRO A 35 -9.06 34.05 42.62
CA PRO A 35 -8.79 35.48 42.75
C PRO A 35 -10.08 36.31 42.72
N ALA A 36 -10.18 37.29 43.61
CA ALA A 36 -11.31 38.22 43.64
C ALA A 36 -11.43 38.95 42.29
N GLY A 37 -12.63 38.93 41.70
CA GLY A 37 -12.89 39.54 40.40
C GLY A 37 -12.67 38.63 39.18
N ALA A 38 -12.32 37.36 39.38
CA ALA A 38 -12.30 36.39 38.28
C ALA A 38 -13.71 36.24 37.66
N PRO A 39 -13.85 36.30 36.31
CA PRO A 39 -15.12 36.03 35.65
C PRO A 39 -15.67 34.65 36.03
N ALA A 40 -17.00 34.54 36.16
CA ALA A 40 -17.65 33.27 36.44
C ALA A 40 -17.30 32.23 35.37
N GLY A 41 -16.84 31.05 35.78
CA GLY A 41 -16.43 29.96 34.89
C GLY A 41 -15.02 30.07 34.30
N PHE A 42 -14.22 31.10 34.66
CA PHE A 42 -12.83 31.18 34.20
C PHE A 42 -11.91 30.14 34.85
N PHE A 43 -12.19 29.77 36.11
CA PHE A 43 -11.48 28.72 36.83
C PHE A 43 -12.41 27.57 37.15
N GLU A 44 -11.95 26.35 36.86
CA GLU A 44 -12.59 25.13 37.33
C GLU A 44 -12.14 24.83 38.77
N THR A 45 -13.10 24.61 39.66
CA THR A 45 -12.78 24.27 41.05
C THR A 45 -12.43 22.79 41.15
N THR A 46 -11.21 22.48 41.61
CA THR A 46 -10.80 21.13 42.03
C THR A 46 -10.94 20.97 43.54
N THR A 47 -10.81 19.75 44.06
CA THR A 47 -10.77 19.45 45.51
C THR A 47 -9.35 19.13 46.01
N TYR A 48 -8.35 19.12 45.12
CA TYR A 48 -6.96 18.76 45.44
C TYR A 48 -5.94 19.83 45.02
N ARG A 49 -4.73 19.81 45.61
CA ARG A 49 -3.62 20.70 45.25
C ARG A 49 -2.67 20.01 44.26
N GLY A 50 -2.52 20.59 43.07
CA GLY A 50 -1.63 20.08 42.01
C GLY A 50 -2.37 19.26 40.95
N ALA A 51 -1.63 18.66 40.02
CA ALA A 51 -2.18 17.84 38.93
C ALA A 51 -2.05 16.34 39.24
N PHE A 52 -2.59 15.90 40.38
CA PHE A 52 -2.55 14.51 40.80
C PHE A 52 -3.91 13.86 40.60
N GLY A 53 -3.93 12.71 39.93
CA GLY A 53 -5.12 11.89 39.75
C GLY A 53 -4.85 10.46 40.17
N ASP A 54 -5.78 9.58 39.84
CA ASP A 54 -5.68 8.15 40.18
C ASP A 54 -4.89 7.37 39.12
N THR A 55 -4.42 8.03 38.07
CA THR A 55 -3.52 7.44 37.06
C THR A 55 -2.08 7.88 37.33
N ASN A 56 -1.14 6.93 37.41
CA ASN A 56 0.29 7.24 37.44
C ASN A 56 0.80 7.46 36.01
N TRP A 57 0.87 8.71 35.58
CA TRP A 57 1.28 9.10 34.22
C TRP A 57 2.71 8.68 33.83
N LEU A 58 3.56 8.33 34.80
CA LEU A 58 4.91 7.82 34.53
C LEU A 58 4.89 6.36 34.04
N ASN A 59 3.80 5.64 34.31
CA ASN A 59 3.61 4.25 33.89
C ASN A 59 3.32 4.20 32.38
N GLY A 60 3.97 3.30 31.65
CA GLY A 60 3.90 3.13 30.19
C GLY A 60 4.81 4.07 29.38
N TRP A 61 5.16 5.25 29.91
CA TRP A 61 5.83 6.30 29.11
C TRP A 61 7.31 6.52 29.42
N THR A 62 7.83 5.93 30.49
CA THR A 62 9.17 6.25 31.00
C THR A 62 10.09 5.05 31.10
N TYR A 63 11.40 5.30 31.08
CA TYR A 63 12.42 4.29 31.38
C TYR A 63 12.17 3.58 32.72
N LEU A 64 11.64 4.30 33.71
CA LEU A 64 11.30 3.74 35.03
C LEU A 64 10.17 2.70 34.93
N SER A 65 9.20 2.92 34.05
CA SER A 65 8.15 1.95 33.77
C SER A 65 8.71 0.70 33.11
N GLN A 66 9.53 0.86 32.06
CA GLN A 66 10.12 -0.27 31.31
C GLN A 66 11.06 -1.13 32.17
N ASN A 67 11.71 -0.52 33.15
CA ASN A 67 12.70 -1.21 34.00
C ASN A 67 12.13 -1.64 35.36
N GLY A 68 10.80 -1.75 35.50
CA GLY A 68 10.17 -2.36 36.67
C GLY A 68 10.28 -1.55 37.97
N TYR A 69 10.48 -0.23 37.90
CA TYR A 69 10.50 0.61 39.09
C TYR A 69 9.09 0.95 39.60
N LEU A 70 8.10 1.03 38.70
CA LEU A 70 6.71 1.37 39.01
C LEU A 70 5.87 0.08 39.12
N THR A 71 4.91 0.01 40.04
CA THR A 71 3.91 -1.06 40.03
C THR A 71 3.04 -0.89 38.79
N GLY A 72 2.94 -1.93 37.97
CA GLY A 72 2.04 -1.97 36.83
C GLY A 72 0.59 -1.69 37.26
N TYR A 73 0.04 -0.55 36.84
CA TYR A 73 -1.26 -0.65 36.16
C TYR A 73 -0.95 -1.37 34.85
N PRO A 74 -1.76 -2.36 34.41
CA PRO A 74 -1.48 -3.22 33.26
C PRO A 74 -0.93 -2.34 32.13
N ASP A 75 0.38 -2.51 31.99
CA ASP A 75 1.21 -2.31 30.83
C ASP A 75 0.49 -1.59 29.67
N ALA A 76 1.08 -0.48 29.23
CA ALA A 76 0.70 0.12 27.96
C ALA A 76 0.93 -0.83 26.75
N GLY A 77 1.35 -2.08 26.98
CA GLY A 77 1.20 -3.22 26.07
C GLY A 77 0.84 -4.58 26.73
N SER A 78 0.29 -4.65 27.94
CA SER A 78 -0.20 -5.91 28.55
C SER A 78 -1.41 -5.68 29.43
N SER A 79 -2.51 -6.14 28.88
CA SER A 79 -3.90 -5.89 29.18
C SER A 79 -4.49 -6.78 30.26
N THR A 80 -3.82 -7.00 31.39
CA THR A 80 -4.45 -7.81 32.44
C THR A 80 -5.32 -6.96 33.36
N GLY A 81 -6.56 -6.69 32.91
CA GLY A 81 -7.66 -6.38 33.82
C GLY A 81 -8.73 -5.41 33.32
N GLY A 82 -9.67 -5.89 32.49
CA GLY A 82 -10.97 -5.22 32.30
C GLY A 82 -11.60 -5.34 30.91
N SER A 83 -11.83 -6.56 30.41
CA SER A 83 -12.79 -6.89 29.32
C SER A 83 -12.70 -6.15 27.95
N SER A 84 -11.71 -5.30 27.69
CA SER A 84 -11.58 -4.59 26.40
C SER A 84 -10.19 -4.62 25.78
N MET A 85 -9.25 -5.33 26.41
CA MET A 85 -7.83 -5.24 26.08
C MET A 85 -7.18 -6.61 25.86
N ALA A 86 -7.90 -7.73 26.08
CA ALA A 86 -7.36 -9.05 25.74
C ALA A 86 -6.87 -9.04 24.30
N ASP A 87 -5.71 -9.61 24.06
CA ASP A 87 -5.02 -9.72 22.77
C ASP A 87 -4.49 -11.15 22.79
N ALA A 88 -5.32 -12.10 22.36
CA ALA A 88 -5.07 -13.52 22.58
C ALA A 88 -3.95 -14.07 21.68
N ASP A 89 -3.64 -13.38 20.58
CA ASP A 89 -2.61 -13.78 19.61
C ASP A 89 -1.36 -12.88 19.60
N GLY A 90 -1.39 -11.76 20.32
CA GLY A 90 -0.27 -10.86 20.54
C GLY A 90 0.08 -10.01 19.32
N ASP A 91 -0.87 -9.74 18.43
CA ASP A 91 -0.64 -8.98 17.20
C ASP A 91 -0.70 -7.45 17.38
N GLY A 92 -1.12 -6.99 18.57
CA GLY A 92 -1.21 -5.59 18.95
C GLY A 92 -2.59 -4.94 18.73
N ILE A 93 -3.58 -5.68 18.24
CA ILE A 93 -5.00 -5.33 18.26
C ILE A 93 -5.65 -6.04 19.47
N SER A 94 -6.76 -5.51 20.01
CA SER A 94 -7.47 -6.21 21.09
C SER A 94 -8.64 -7.04 20.57
N ASP A 95 -8.91 -8.18 21.22
CA ASP A 95 -10.00 -9.12 20.98
C ASP A 95 -11.36 -8.40 20.90
N ALA A 96 -11.53 -7.32 21.67
CA ALA A 96 -12.75 -6.52 21.66
C ALA A 96 -12.91 -5.70 20.37
N VAL A 97 -11.82 -5.16 19.83
CA VAL A 97 -11.77 -4.46 18.55
C VAL A 97 -11.94 -5.46 17.40
N GLU A 98 -11.34 -6.64 17.49
CA GLU A 98 -11.47 -7.70 16.49
C GLU A 98 -12.89 -8.26 16.48
N ALA A 99 -13.48 -8.55 17.65
CA ALA A 99 -14.86 -9.02 17.75
C ALA A 99 -15.86 -7.98 17.21
N ALA A 100 -15.65 -6.69 17.51
CA ALA A 100 -16.49 -5.60 17.00
C ALA A 100 -16.38 -5.44 15.48
N ASN A 101 -15.24 -5.81 14.90
CA ASN A 101 -14.96 -5.73 13.47
C ASN A 101 -14.92 -7.09 12.79
N SER A 102 -15.48 -8.14 13.40
CA SER A 102 -15.44 -9.51 12.85
C SER A 102 -16.09 -9.62 11.47
N ALA A 103 -17.06 -8.76 11.15
CA ALA A 103 -17.65 -8.63 9.82
C ALA A 103 -16.65 -8.16 8.73
N LEU A 104 -15.55 -7.52 9.12
CA LEU A 104 -14.44 -7.11 8.26
C LEU A 104 -13.34 -8.18 8.17
N GLY A 105 -13.53 -9.33 8.82
CA GLY A 105 -12.63 -10.49 8.73
C GLY A 105 -11.56 -10.56 9.81
N PHE A 106 -11.65 -9.75 10.87
CA PHE A 106 -10.77 -9.87 12.04
C PHE A 106 -11.18 -11.04 12.94
N ASP A 107 -10.20 -11.77 13.45
CA ASP A 107 -10.34 -12.93 14.31
C ASP A 107 -9.36 -12.83 15.49
N ALA A 108 -9.90 -12.64 16.70
CA ALA A 108 -9.14 -12.53 17.94
C ALA A 108 -8.21 -13.73 18.26
N ALA A 109 -8.32 -14.85 17.53
CA ALA A 109 -7.43 -16.00 17.69
C ALA A 109 -6.35 -16.11 16.60
N ALA A 110 -6.28 -15.18 15.65
CA ALA A 110 -5.42 -15.28 14.47
C ALA A 110 -4.74 -13.95 14.13
N ASN A 111 -3.41 -13.98 14.05
CA ASN A 111 -2.59 -12.77 13.88
C ASN A 111 -3.03 -11.95 12.66
N ASP A 112 -3.66 -10.83 12.94
CA ASP A 112 -4.35 -9.94 12.01
C ASP A 112 -3.52 -8.68 11.65
N ALA A 113 -2.24 -8.65 12.05
CA ALA A 113 -1.28 -7.59 11.70
C ALA A 113 -1.19 -7.31 10.17
N THR A 114 -1.73 -8.21 9.35
CA THR A 114 -1.80 -8.09 7.89
C THR A 114 -3.22 -8.00 7.31
N THR A 115 -4.29 -8.01 8.11
CA THR A 115 -5.67 -8.20 7.61
C THR A 115 -6.27 -6.93 6.99
N VAL A 116 -5.92 -5.74 7.48
CA VAL A 116 -6.43 -4.45 6.94
C VAL A 116 -5.69 -3.97 5.68
N LEU A 117 -4.42 -4.37 5.51
CA LEU A 117 -3.54 -3.84 4.45
C LEU A 117 -2.89 -4.93 3.59
N GLY A 118 -2.81 -6.18 4.05
CA GLY A 118 -2.23 -7.33 3.33
C GLY A 118 -3.16 -7.93 2.27
N THR A 119 -4.45 -7.57 2.29
CA THR A 119 -5.40 -7.87 1.21
C THR A 119 -5.41 -6.82 0.10
N LEU A 120 -4.65 -5.73 0.25
CA LEU A 120 -4.47 -4.74 -0.82
C LEU A 120 -3.51 -5.29 -1.87
N LYS A 121 -4.04 -6.14 -2.75
CA LYS A 121 -3.38 -6.75 -3.92
C LYS A 121 -1.95 -7.21 -3.60
N THR A 122 -1.80 -8.45 -3.15
CA THR A 122 -0.47 -9.09 -3.05
C THR A 122 0.34 -8.84 -4.33
N THR A 123 1.66 -8.76 -4.24
CA THR A 123 2.53 -8.54 -5.42
C THR A 123 2.23 -9.53 -6.55
N ALA A 124 1.85 -10.77 -6.22
CA ALA A 124 1.40 -11.78 -7.17
C ALA A 124 0.11 -11.37 -7.92
N GLN A 125 -0.91 -10.88 -7.20
CA GLN A 125 -2.17 -10.42 -7.80
C GLN A 125 -1.99 -9.16 -8.66
N PHE A 126 -1.10 -8.24 -8.25
CA PHE A 126 -0.72 -7.08 -9.05
C PHE A 126 -0.06 -7.52 -10.37
N ASN A 127 0.97 -8.38 -10.28
CA ASN A 127 1.68 -8.87 -11.46
C ASN A 127 0.74 -9.64 -12.41
N ALA A 128 -0.14 -10.49 -11.88
CA ALA A 128 -1.13 -11.20 -12.67
C ALA A 128 -2.09 -10.25 -13.40
N SER A 129 -2.57 -9.20 -12.72
CA SER A 129 -3.47 -8.20 -13.32
C SER A 129 -2.74 -7.37 -14.39
N TYR A 130 -1.48 -7.01 -14.14
CA TYR A 130 -0.64 -6.27 -15.08
C TYR A 130 -0.35 -7.09 -16.35
N THR A 131 0.00 -8.37 -16.20
CA THR A 131 0.20 -9.29 -17.33
C THR A 131 -1.09 -9.55 -18.10
N ALA A 132 -2.22 -9.71 -17.40
CA ALA A 132 -3.52 -9.87 -18.04
C ALA A 132 -3.90 -8.64 -18.87
N GLY A 133 -3.72 -7.43 -18.32
CA GLY A 133 -3.97 -6.18 -19.04
C GLY A 133 -3.11 -6.02 -20.29
N GLN A 134 -1.81 -6.33 -20.21
CA GLN A 134 -0.93 -6.35 -21.39
C GLN A 134 -1.42 -7.35 -22.45
N THR A 135 -1.80 -8.55 -22.01
CA THR A 135 -2.28 -9.61 -22.91
C THR A 135 -3.54 -9.16 -23.63
N SER A 136 -4.50 -8.55 -22.92
CA SER A 136 -5.74 -8.04 -23.53
C SER A 136 -5.47 -7.04 -24.65
N VAL A 137 -4.62 -6.04 -24.38
CA VAL A 137 -4.31 -4.98 -25.38
C VAL A 137 -3.54 -5.55 -26.57
N THR A 138 -2.63 -6.49 -26.35
CA THR A 138 -1.80 -7.05 -27.42
C THR A 138 -2.51 -8.13 -28.24
N SER A 139 -3.49 -8.84 -27.66
CA SER A 139 -4.26 -9.86 -28.36
C SER A 139 -5.37 -9.27 -29.24
N ASP A 140 -5.92 -8.12 -28.85
CA ASP A 140 -7.03 -7.47 -29.57
C ASP A 140 -6.95 -5.93 -29.45
N PRO A 141 -5.97 -5.28 -30.12
CA PRO A 141 -5.78 -3.83 -30.05
C PRO A 141 -6.97 -3.04 -30.60
N ASN A 142 -7.77 -3.63 -31.50
CA ASN A 142 -8.94 -3.01 -32.12
C ASN A 142 -10.03 -2.72 -31.09
N SER A 143 -10.25 -3.66 -30.16
CA SER A 143 -11.19 -3.47 -29.04
C SER A 143 -10.80 -2.33 -28.09
N PHE A 144 -9.55 -1.84 -28.18
CA PHE A 144 -9.05 -0.69 -27.43
C PHE A 144 -8.87 0.58 -28.29
N SER A 145 -9.42 0.61 -29.51
CA SER A 145 -9.36 1.77 -30.42
C SER A 145 -7.93 2.24 -30.72
N LEU A 146 -6.95 1.31 -30.72
CA LEU A 146 -5.56 1.65 -31.02
C LEU A 146 -5.32 1.67 -32.53
N TYR A 147 -5.00 0.52 -33.12
CA TYR A 147 -4.78 0.35 -34.56
C TYR A 147 -5.49 -0.92 -34.99
N ASP A 148 -6.05 -0.93 -36.19
CA ASP A 148 -6.36 -2.16 -36.89
C ASP A 148 -5.23 -2.55 -37.86
N THR A 149 -5.26 -3.79 -38.36
CA THR A 149 -4.23 -4.26 -39.30
C THR A 149 -4.21 -3.49 -40.63
N THR A 150 -5.29 -2.80 -40.97
CA THR A 150 -5.40 -1.95 -42.16
C THR A 150 -4.82 -0.54 -41.91
N ASP A 151 -4.91 0.00 -40.69
CA ASP A 151 -4.29 1.26 -40.28
C ASP A 151 -2.75 1.19 -40.33
N ILE A 152 -2.17 0.04 -39.98
CA ILE A 152 -0.72 -0.20 -40.13
C ILE A 152 -0.33 -0.28 -41.62
N LEU A 153 -1.23 -0.74 -42.47
CA LEU A 153 -0.99 -0.87 -43.91
C LEU A 153 -0.94 0.51 -44.60
N ASP A 154 -1.74 1.48 -44.13
CA ASP A 154 -1.87 2.83 -44.70
C ASP A 154 -0.59 3.68 -44.54
N LEU A 155 0.30 3.33 -43.60
CA LEU A 155 1.65 3.90 -43.51
C LEU A 155 2.55 3.51 -44.70
N ARG A 156 2.12 2.61 -45.59
CA ARG A 156 2.83 2.22 -46.82
C ARG A 156 2.04 2.75 -48.02
N THR A 157 2.45 3.92 -48.53
CA THR A 157 1.79 4.53 -49.70
C THR A 157 1.76 3.60 -50.92
N THR A 158 0.77 3.81 -51.79
CA THR A 158 0.63 3.13 -53.08
C THR A 158 1.93 3.17 -53.89
N GLY A 159 2.40 2.02 -54.36
CA GLY A 159 3.64 1.90 -55.15
C GLY A 159 4.91 1.58 -54.35
N GLN A 160 4.81 1.31 -53.04
CA GLN A 160 5.92 0.78 -52.26
C GLN A 160 5.98 -0.75 -52.26
N THR A 161 7.17 -1.30 -52.06
CA THR A 161 7.34 -2.73 -51.77
C THR A 161 6.68 -3.06 -50.45
N THR A 162 5.81 -4.07 -50.42
CA THR A 162 5.11 -4.50 -49.20
C THR A 162 5.51 -5.91 -48.80
N VAL A 163 5.64 -6.12 -47.50
CA VAL A 163 5.79 -7.44 -46.89
C VAL A 163 4.60 -7.67 -45.98
N GLN A 164 3.89 -8.78 -46.18
CA GLN A 164 2.75 -9.18 -45.37
C GLN A 164 3.00 -10.55 -44.76
N ALA A 165 2.93 -10.64 -43.43
CA ALA A 165 3.04 -11.92 -42.72
C ALA A 165 1.64 -12.44 -42.39
N GLY A 166 1.19 -13.49 -43.08
CA GLY A 166 -0.02 -14.25 -42.76
C GLY A 166 0.22 -15.33 -41.71
N ALA A 167 -0.80 -16.13 -41.36
CA ALA A 167 -0.65 -17.19 -40.34
C ALA A 167 0.39 -18.26 -40.75
N SER A 168 0.38 -18.68 -42.02
CA SER A 168 1.20 -19.79 -42.53
C SER A 168 2.21 -19.36 -43.60
N ASN A 169 2.17 -18.10 -44.04
CA ASN A 169 2.99 -17.60 -45.13
C ASN A 169 3.43 -16.16 -44.90
N VAL A 170 4.43 -15.75 -45.67
CA VAL A 170 4.86 -14.36 -45.85
C VAL A 170 4.76 -14.06 -47.33
N THR A 171 4.07 -12.99 -47.69
CA THR A 171 3.94 -12.51 -49.07
C THR A 171 4.72 -11.22 -49.23
N LEU A 172 5.68 -11.20 -50.15
CA LEU A 172 6.38 -10.01 -50.61
C LEU A 172 5.75 -9.57 -51.94
N THR A 173 5.33 -8.32 -52.03
CA THR A 173 4.83 -7.71 -53.27
C THR A 173 5.71 -6.53 -53.64
N VAL A 174 6.36 -6.61 -54.79
CA VAL A 174 7.22 -5.55 -55.36
C VAL A 174 6.52 -4.98 -56.59
N PRO A 175 6.08 -3.71 -56.58
CA PRO A 175 5.50 -3.09 -57.75
C PRO A 175 6.57 -2.89 -58.82
N VAL A 176 6.26 -3.29 -60.05
CA VAL A 176 7.12 -3.14 -61.22
C VAL A 176 6.63 -1.95 -62.02
N GLN A 177 7.56 -1.13 -62.49
CA GLN A 177 7.26 0.00 -63.38
C GLN A 177 7.94 -0.18 -64.72
N LYS A 178 7.32 0.36 -65.77
CA LYS A 178 7.88 0.40 -67.12
C LYS A 178 7.95 1.84 -67.61
N SER A 179 8.89 2.09 -68.51
CA SER A 179 9.05 3.39 -69.17
C SER A 179 9.53 3.18 -70.59
N THR A 180 9.03 4.00 -71.51
CA THR A 180 9.53 4.08 -72.89
C THR A 180 10.56 5.20 -73.08
N SER A 181 10.71 6.08 -72.09
CA SER A 181 11.49 7.34 -72.19
C SER A 181 12.51 7.53 -71.07
N LEU A 182 12.50 6.67 -70.05
CA LEU A 182 13.25 6.77 -68.79
C LEU A 182 12.90 7.98 -67.90
N SER A 183 12.07 8.91 -68.39
CA SER A 183 11.65 10.11 -67.66
C SER A 183 10.26 9.99 -67.07
N THR A 184 9.39 9.16 -67.66
CA THR A 184 8.03 8.90 -67.20
C THR A 184 7.85 7.42 -66.94
N TRP A 185 7.49 7.06 -65.71
CA TRP A 185 7.31 5.68 -65.26
C TRP A 185 5.84 5.41 -65.00
N GLU A 186 5.33 4.30 -65.53
CA GLU A 186 3.96 3.83 -65.30
C GLU A 186 3.96 2.41 -64.71
N ALA A 187 2.86 2.02 -64.07
CA ALA A 187 2.73 0.70 -63.48
C ALA A 187 2.81 -0.41 -64.54
N ALA A 188 3.59 -1.45 -64.25
CA ALA A 188 3.75 -2.65 -65.07
C ALA A 188 3.26 -3.93 -64.34
N GLY A 189 2.45 -3.75 -63.29
CA GLY A 189 1.97 -4.83 -62.43
C GLY A 189 2.91 -5.10 -61.25
N ASP A 190 2.63 -6.18 -60.52
CA ASP A 190 3.36 -6.52 -59.29
C ASP A 190 4.06 -7.88 -59.43
N MET A 191 5.25 -7.97 -58.85
CA MET A 191 5.92 -9.24 -58.60
C MET A 191 5.57 -9.72 -57.19
N THR A 192 4.95 -10.89 -57.10
CA THR A 192 4.54 -11.48 -55.83
C THR A 192 5.33 -12.75 -55.53
N LEU A 193 5.91 -12.82 -54.33
CA LEU A 193 6.58 -14.00 -53.80
C LEU A 193 5.90 -14.43 -52.51
N THR A 194 5.35 -15.65 -52.49
CA THR A 194 4.73 -16.26 -51.31
C THR A 194 5.66 -17.31 -50.73
N ILE A 195 6.05 -17.15 -49.47
CA ILE A 195 7.00 -18.00 -48.77
C ILE A 195 6.29 -18.67 -47.59
N PRO A 196 6.30 -20.00 -47.46
CA PRO A 196 5.72 -20.67 -46.30
C PRO A 196 6.53 -20.36 -45.04
N LYS A 197 5.85 -20.16 -43.91
CA LYS A 197 6.51 -20.02 -42.60
C LYS A 197 6.93 -21.40 -42.11
N THR A 198 8.24 -21.68 -42.12
CA THR A 198 8.75 -22.98 -41.68
C THR A 198 9.36 -22.97 -40.27
N ALA A 199 9.69 -21.77 -39.76
CA ALA A 199 10.19 -21.57 -38.41
C ALA A 199 9.63 -20.29 -37.77
N GLY A 200 9.81 -20.15 -36.46
CA GLY A 200 9.36 -18.95 -35.72
C GLY A 200 10.11 -17.66 -36.07
N LYS A 201 11.31 -17.75 -36.67
CA LYS A 201 12.14 -16.62 -37.12
C LYS A 201 12.96 -17.00 -38.35
N GLU A 202 12.85 -16.22 -39.42
CA GLU A 202 13.59 -16.40 -40.68
C GLU A 202 13.91 -15.02 -41.26
N PHE A 203 15.05 -14.89 -41.96
CA PHE A 203 15.49 -13.65 -42.59
C PHE A 203 15.67 -13.86 -44.09
N TYR A 204 15.12 -12.95 -44.89
CA TYR A 204 15.12 -13.03 -46.35
C TYR A 204 15.81 -11.80 -46.95
N ARG A 205 16.54 -12.00 -48.04
CA ARG A 205 17.15 -10.92 -48.84
C ARG A 205 16.89 -11.16 -50.32
N LEU A 206 16.76 -10.09 -51.09
CA LEU A 206 16.76 -10.15 -52.55
C LEU A 206 18.21 -10.01 -53.05
N SER A 207 18.63 -10.90 -53.93
CA SER A 207 19.91 -10.81 -54.63
C SER A 207 19.60 -10.66 -56.12
N VAL A 208 20.18 -9.63 -56.75
CA VAL A 208 20.09 -9.42 -58.20
C VAL A 208 21.50 -9.58 -58.75
N GLU A 209 21.76 -10.70 -59.42
CA GLU A 209 23.04 -10.98 -60.04
C GLU A 209 23.04 -10.53 -61.50
N GLY A 210 24.07 -9.76 -61.90
CA GLY A 210 24.32 -9.44 -63.30
C GLY A 210 23.43 -8.37 -63.95
N ALA A 211 22.95 -7.37 -63.21
CA ALA A 211 22.25 -6.23 -63.82
C ALA A 211 23.18 -5.51 -64.82
N GLN A 212 22.90 -5.65 -66.11
CA GLN A 212 23.48 -4.87 -67.22
C GLN A 212 22.55 -3.73 -67.61
#